data_AF-A0A955SHE2-F1
#
_entry.id   AF-A0A955SHE2-F1
#
_cell.length_a   1.000
_cell.length_b   1.000
_cell.length_c   1.000
_cell.angle_alpha   90.00
_cell.angle_beta   90.00
_cell.angle_gamma   90.00
#
_symmetry.space_group_name_H-M   'P 1'
#
loop_
_entity.id
_entity.type
_entity.pdbx_description
1 polymer ?
#
loop_
_entity_poly.entity_id
_entity_poly.type
_entity_poly.pdbx_seq_one_letter_code
_entity_poly.pdbx_strand_id
1 'polypeptide(L)'
;MALTVASVALGVEAPTVVVRGTIDEIIRLVSDEDLKKPDQEAHRRKLLEETIGQHFDFEEMAKRSLAAHWRNRSEPEHQEFATLFQTLLSKTYAGKIENYSGEKVQYLKERLKDSFAEVQTTIASNKTEISLDYRLLLKDG
;
A
#
# COMPACT_ATOMS: atom_id res chain seq x y z
N MET A 1 2.21 -5.21 9.60
CA MET A 1 2.40 -3.82 9.12
C MET A 1 1.10 -3.44 8.44
N ALA A 2 0.35 -2.48 9.00
CA ALA A 2 -0.98 -2.14 8.49
C ALA A 2 -0.86 -1.08 7.38
N LEU A 3 -1.35 -1.41 6.19
CA LEU A 3 -1.38 -0.56 5.00
C LEU A 3 -2.76 0.11 4.94
N THR A 4 -2.83 1.45 4.83
CA THR A 4 -4.10 2.23 4.80
C THR A 4 -4.46 2.66 3.38
N VAL A 5 -5.46 2.05 2.74
CA VAL A 5 -5.87 2.43 1.37
C VAL A 5 -6.97 3.52 1.38
N ALA A 6 -6.89 4.54 0.51
CA ALA A 6 -7.82 5.68 0.43
C ALA A 6 -8.34 5.97 -1.01
N SER A 7 -9.63 5.68 -1.24
CA SER A 7 -10.59 6.47 -2.03
C SER A 7 -11.84 5.64 -2.31
N VAL A 8 -13.03 6.14 -1.97
CA VAL A 8 -14.31 5.63 -2.47
C VAL A 8 -15.16 6.83 -2.89
N ALA A 9 -15.38 7.00 -4.19
CA ALA A 9 -16.40 7.92 -4.70
C ALA A 9 -17.78 7.23 -4.65
N LEU A 10 -18.84 8.03 -4.49
CA LEU A 10 -20.24 7.60 -4.34
C LEU A 10 -20.66 6.51 -5.34
N GLY A 11 -20.70 5.28 -4.85
CA GLY A 11 -20.92 4.05 -5.59
C GLY A 11 -20.06 2.94 -4.96
N VAL A 12 -20.45 2.50 -3.76
CA VAL A 12 -19.64 1.75 -2.78
C VAL A 12 -19.02 0.48 -3.38
N GLU A 13 -17.89 0.60 -4.05
CA GLU A 13 -17.03 -0.54 -4.35
C GLU A 13 -16.62 -1.18 -3.03
N ALA A 14 -16.77 -2.50 -2.93
CA ALA A 14 -16.39 -3.22 -1.72
C ALA A 14 -14.88 -2.98 -1.45
N PRO A 15 -14.45 -2.83 -0.18
CA PRO A 15 -13.03 -2.68 0.18
C PRO A 15 -12.11 -3.69 -0.52
N THR A 16 -12.56 -4.92 -0.68
CA THR A 16 -11.84 -5.98 -1.39
C THR A 16 -11.63 -5.66 -2.86
N VAL A 17 -12.58 -4.99 -3.52
CA VAL A 17 -12.44 -4.53 -4.92
C VAL A 17 -11.37 -3.45 -5.01
N VAL A 18 -11.40 -2.48 -4.09
CA VAL A 18 -10.38 -1.41 -4.03
C VAL A 18 -8.97 -2.00 -3.82
N VAL A 19 -8.81 -2.84 -2.79
CA VAL A 19 -7.51 -3.50 -2.51
C VAL A 19 -7.06 -4.34 -3.71
N ARG A 20 -7.98 -5.06 -4.35
CA ARG A 20 -7.66 -5.84 -5.53
C ARG A 20 -7.18 -4.99 -6.69
N GLY A 21 -7.87 -3.89 -7.00
CA GLY A 21 -7.46 -2.96 -8.05
C GLY A 21 -6.05 -2.42 -7.83
N THR A 22 -5.74 -2.00 -6.60
CA THR A 22 -4.39 -1.53 -6.23
C THR A 22 -3.33 -2.63 -6.41
N ILE A 23 -3.60 -3.85 -5.96
CA ILE A 23 -2.66 -4.98 -6.09
C ILE A 23 -2.46 -5.35 -7.57
N ASP A 24 -3.53 -5.41 -8.35
CA ASP A 24 -3.48 -5.74 -9.78
C ASP A 24 -2.67 -4.69 -10.56
N GLU A 25 -2.79 -3.41 -10.21
CA GLU A 25 -1.99 -2.33 -10.80
C GLU A 25 -0.49 -2.47 -10.48
N ILE A 26 -0.15 -2.76 -9.22
CA ILE A 26 1.23 -3.02 -8.80
C ILE A 26 1.78 -4.25 -9.53
N ILE A 27 1.02 -5.34 -9.58
CA ILE A 27 1.40 -6.57 -10.29
C ILE A 27 1.65 -6.28 -11.77
N ARG A 28 0.80 -5.47 -12.42
CA ARG A 28 0.98 -5.07 -13.82
C ARG A 28 2.31 -4.36 -14.02
N LEU A 29 2.66 -3.41 -13.15
CA LEU A 29 3.91 -2.65 -13.24
C LEU A 29 5.16 -3.52 -13.05
N VAL A 30 5.15 -4.44 -12.09
CA VAL A 30 6.31 -5.33 -11.85
C VAL A 30 6.38 -6.49 -12.83
N SER A 31 5.28 -6.82 -13.50
CA SER A 31 5.23 -7.88 -14.51
C SER A 31 5.53 -7.38 -15.93
N ASP A 32 5.57 -6.06 -16.14
CA ASP A 32 5.87 -5.44 -17.43
C ASP A 32 7.34 -5.71 -17.84
N GLU A 33 7.52 -6.40 -18.97
CA GLU A 33 8.83 -6.83 -19.47
C GLU A 33 9.73 -5.67 -19.89
N ASP A 34 9.16 -4.54 -20.31
CA ASP A 34 9.95 -3.34 -20.61
C ASP A 34 10.44 -2.69 -19.32
N LEU A 35 9.57 -2.61 -18.30
CA LEU A 35 9.95 -2.07 -16.99
C LEU A 35 10.92 -2.96 -16.22
N LYS A 36 10.99 -4.26 -16.50
CA LYS A 36 11.95 -5.19 -15.85
C LYS A 36 13.40 -5.00 -16.28
N LYS A 37 13.66 -4.29 -17.39
CA LYS A 37 15.02 -4.08 -17.89
C LYS A 37 15.88 -3.35 -16.84
N PRO A 38 17.18 -3.68 -16.69
CA PRO A 38 18.02 -3.06 -15.66
C PRO A 38 18.12 -1.53 -15.75
N ASP A 39 18.10 -0.97 -16.96
CA ASP A 39 18.12 0.48 -17.20
C ASP A 39 16.80 1.18 -16.83
N GLN A 40 15.72 0.42 -16.63
CA GLN A 40 14.40 0.93 -16.24
C GLN A 40 14.16 0.86 -14.73
N GLU A 41 15.10 0.36 -13.92
CA GLU A 41 14.92 0.19 -12.47
C GLU A 41 14.47 1.47 -11.76
N ALA A 42 15.13 2.60 -12.04
CA ALA A 42 14.78 3.87 -11.42
C ALA A 42 13.38 4.35 -11.85
N HIS A 43 13.01 4.14 -13.12
CA HIS A 43 11.70 4.50 -13.63
C HIS A 43 10.59 3.63 -13.02
N ARG A 44 10.80 2.31 -12.99
CA ARG A 44 9.90 1.34 -12.36
C ARG A 44 9.67 1.68 -10.89
N ARG A 45 10.71 2.00 -10.12
CA ARG A 45 10.58 2.40 -8.72
C ARG A 45 9.77 3.68 -8.55
N LYS A 46 9.98 4.68 -9.40
CA LYS A 46 9.19 5.91 -9.38
C LYS A 46 7.71 5.63 -9.65
N LEU A 47 7.38 4.81 -10.64
CA LEU A 47 5.99 4.43 -10.94
C LEU A 47 5.35 3.66 -9.78
N LEU A 48 6.10 2.76 -9.13
CA LEU A 48 5.64 2.06 -7.92
C LEU A 48 5.37 3.03 -6.78
N GLU A 49 6.28 3.98 -6.53
CA GLU A 49 6.10 5.01 -5.50
C GLU A 49 4.88 5.88 -5.75
N GLU A 50 4.65 6.30 -7.00
CA GLU A 50 3.48 7.07 -7.41
C GLU A 50 2.18 6.28 -7.25
N THR A 51 2.15 5.04 -7.73
CA THR A 51 0.98 4.15 -7.63
C THR A 51 0.63 3.89 -6.18
N ILE A 52 1.62 3.52 -5.36
CA ILE A 52 1.43 3.31 -3.92
C ILE A 52 0.99 4.63 -3.28
N GLY A 53 1.58 5.77 -3.63
CA GLY A 53 1.20 7.09 -3.11
C GLY A 53 -0.24 7.51 -3.40
N GLN A 54 -0.83 7.06 -4.51
CA GLN A 54 -2.24 7.34 -4.82
C GLN A 54 -3.20 6.56 -3.93
N HIS A 55 -2.81 5.33 -3.57
CA HIS A 55 -3.67 4.44 -2.80
C HIS A 55 -3.41 4.55 -1.30
N PHE A 56 -2.20 4.95 -0.85
CA PHE A 56 -1.83 4.94 0.57
C PHE A 56 -1.82 6.32 1.23
N ASP A 57 -2.51 6.42 2.37
CA ASP A 57 -2.46 7.60 3.24
C ASP A 57 -1.23 7.56 4.15
N PHE A 58 -0.08 8.00 3.62
CA PHE A 58 1.18 8.00 4.36
C PHE A 58 1.17 8.92 5.58
N GLU A 59 0.40 10.00 5.56
CA GLU A 59 0.26 10.90 6.71
C GLU A 59 -0.47 10.22 7.86
N GLU A 60 -1.62 9.59 7.59
CA GLU A 60 -2.37 8.85 8.61
C GLU A 60 -1.58 7.63 9.12
N MET A 61 -0.84 6.95 8.24
CA MET A 61 0.07 5.86 8.64
C MET A 61 1.21 6.37 9.52
N ALA A 62 1.82 7.50 9.17
CA ALA A 62 2.89 8.13 9.91
C ALA A 62 2.42 8.59 11.30
N LYS A 63 1.27 9.26 11.35
CA LYS A 63 0.58 9.67 12.58
C LYS A 63 0.29 8.50 13.51
N ARG A 64 -0.23 7.39 12.97
CA ARG A 64 -0.47 6.16 13.75
C ARG A 64 0.82 5.52 14.25
N SER A 65 1.90 5.64 13.49
CA SER A 65 3.22 5.10 13.88
C SER A 65 3.87 5.92 15.00
N LEU A 66 3.73 7.25 14.99
CA LEU A 66 4.25 8.12 16.06
C LEU A 66 3.35 8.16 17.30
N ALA A 67 2.07 7.82 17.15
CA ALA A 67 1.08 7.79 18.23
C ALA A 67 1.09 9.09 19.07
N ALA A 68 1.34 9.02 20.37
CA ALA A 68 1.33 10.17 21.27
C ALA A 68 2.36 11.24 20.88
N HIS A 69 3.48 10.86 20.25
CA HIS A 69 4.54 11.78 19.87
C HIS A 69 4.13 12.69 18.69
N TRP A 70 3.14 12.29 17.88
CA TRP A 70 2.62 13.11 16.79
C TRP A 70 2.12 14.47 17.29
N ARG A 71 1.35 14.48 18.39
CA ARG A 71 0.66 15.70 18.88
C ARG A 71 1.60 16.84 19.27
N ASN A 72 2.86 16.52 19.61
CA ASN A 72 3.85 17.48 20.08
C ASN A 72 4.83 17.91 18.97
N ARG A 73 4.53 17.60 17.71
CA ARG A 73 5.29 18.04 16.53
C ARG A 73 4.55 19.20 15.86
N SER A 74 5.32 20.07 15.21
CA SER A 74 4.82 21.12 14.34
C SER A 74 4.34 20.57 13.00
N GLU A 75 3.54 21.35 12.28
CA GLU A 75 3.05 20.99 10.93
C GLU A 75 4.20 20.66 9.95
N PRO A 76 5.31 21.43 9.89
CA PRO A 76 6.45 21.04 9.06
C PRO A 76 7.09 19.71 9.47
N GLU A 77 7.18 19.43 10.77
CA GLU A 77 7.73 18.15 11.28
C GLU A 77 6.80 16.97 10.95
N HIS A 78 5.47 17.17 10.91
CA HIS A 78 4.50 16.16 10.46
C HIS A 78 4.75 15.78 9.01
N GLN A 79 4.86 16.78 8.14
CA GLN A 79 5.09 16.59 6.70
C GLN A 79 6.45 15.95 6.41
N GLU A 80 7.49 16.42 7.10
CA GLU A 80 8.84 15.84 7.00
C GLU A 80 8.84 14.37 7.44
N PHE A 81 8.23 14.06 8.58
CA PHE A 81 8.16 12.70 9.08
C PHE A 81 7.36 11.79 8.15
N ALA A 82 6.22 12.23 7.62
CA ALA A 82 5.43 11.45 6.66
C ALA A 82 6.23 11.13 5.38
N THR A 83 6.98 12.11 4.86
CA THR A 83 7.85 11.94 3.68
C THR A 83 8.98 10.93 3.95
N LEU A 84 9.64 11.04 5.11
CA LEU A 84 10.70 10.12 5.52
C LEU A 84 10.15 8.70 5.75
N PHE A 85 8.95 8.60 6.33
CA PHE A 85 8.26 7.33 6.57
C PHE A 85 7.89 6.64 5.25
N GLN A 86 7.33 7.37 4.28
CA GLN A 86 7.08 6.86 2.93
C GLN A 86 8.37 6.35 2.27
N THR A 87 9.44 7.16 2.32
CA THR A 87 10.75 6.80 1.75
C THR A 87 11.31 5.53 2.39
N LEU A 88 11.21 5.41 3.71
CA LEU A 88 11.65 4.23 4.44
C LEU A 88 10.88 2.98 4.00
N LEU A 89 9.56 3.06 3.92
CA LEU A 89 8.73 1.93 3.51
C LEU A 89 9.00 1.54 2.05
N SER A 90 9.08 2.51 1.14
CA SER A 90 9.43 2.26 -0.27
C SER A 90 10.74 1.49 -0.35
N LYS A 91 11.83 1.99 0.26
CA LYS A 91 13.14 1.34 0.23
C LYS A 91 13.15 -0.04 0.88
N THR A 92 12.41 -0.21 1.98
CA THR A 92 12.39 -1.47 2.75
C THR A 92 11.68 -2.59 1.99
N TYR A 93 10.63 -2.25 1.22
CA TYR A 93 9.74 -3.23 0.60
C TYR A 93 9.84 -3.29 -0.92
N ALA A 94 10.47 -2.32 -1.58
CA ALA A 94 10.65 -2.29 -3.04
C ALA A 94 11.21 -3.62 -3.56
N GLY A 95 12.29 -4.13 -2.95
CA GLY A 95 12.88 -5.41 -3.39
C GLY A 95 11.92 -6.61 -3.26
N LYS A 96 10.97 -6.61 -2.31
CA LYS A 96 9.97 -7.68 -2.23
C LYS A 96 8.91 -7.57 -3.32
N ILE A 97 8.53 -6.34 -3.66
CA ILE A 97 7.55 -6.05 -4.71
C ILE A 97 8.15 -6.33 -6.10
N GLU A 98 9.39 -5.90 -6.34
CA GLU A 98 10.12 -6.12 -7.60
C GLU A 98 10.44 -7.60 -7.85
N ASN A 99 10.61 -8.40 -6.79
CA ASN A 99 10.85 -9.84 -6.89
C ASN A 99 9.58 -10.68 -7.03
N TYR A 100 8.41 -10.06 -7.25
CA TYR A 100 7.18 -10.79 -7.54
C TYR A 100 7.37 -11.71 -8.75
N SER A 101 7.04 -12.98 -8.56
CA SER A 101 7.33 -14.07 -9.50
C SER A 101 6.08 -14.85 -9.90
N GLY A 102 4.90 -14.27 -9.67
CA GLY A 102 3.60 -14.87 -9.96
C GLY A 102 2.94 -15.53 -8.74
N GLU A 103 3.29 -15.07 -7.53
CA GLU A 103 2.64 -15.52 -6.30
C GLU A 103 1.13 -15.25 -6.35
N LYS A 104 0.33 -16.21 -5.91
CA LYS A 104 -1.14 -16.08 -5.94
C LYS A 104 -1.60 -15.27 -4.74
N VAL A 105 -2.35 -14.20 -5.02
CA VAL A 105 -3.03 -13.40 -3.99
C VAL A 105 -4.44 -13.96 -3.76
N GLN A 106 -4.70 -14.40 -2.54
CA GLN A 106 -5.99 -14.89 -2.09
C GLN A 106 -6.63 -13.87 -1.15
N TYR A 107 -7.89 -13.54 -1.38
CA TYR A 107 -8.66 -12.61 -0.55
C TYR A 107 -9.56 -13.45 0.36
N LEU A 108 -9.27 -13.44 1.66
CA LEU A 108 -9.85 -14.38 2.61
C LEU A 108 -11.13 -13.84 3.25
N LYS A 109 -11.07 -12.61 3.74
CA LYS A 109 -12.15 -12.01 4.52
C LYS A 109 -12.13 -10.50 4.42
N GLU A 110 -13.32 -9.92 4.33
CA GLU A 110 -13.54 -8.49 4.51
C GLU A 110 -14.29 -8.25 5.83
N ARG A 111 -13.95 -7.17 6.53
CA ARG A 111 -14.71 -6.67 7.68
C ARG A 111 -14.92 -5.18 7.54
N LEU A 112 -16.16 -4.74 7.71
CA LEU A 112 -16.54 -3.34 7.78
C LEU A 112 -16.84 -2.97 9.23
N LYS A 113 -16.33 -1.83 9.68
CA LYS A 113 -16.63 -1.26 10.99
C LYS A 113 -16.58 0.27 10.91
N ASP A 114 -17.75 0.90 11.01
CA ASP A 114 -17.91 2.35 10.93
C ASP A 114 -17.26 2.89 9.64
N SER A 115 -16.32 3.84 9.75
CA SER A 115 -15.53 4.39 8.65
C SER A 115 -14.29 3.57 8.30
N PHE A 116 -14.16 2.35 8.81
CA PHE A 116 -13.00 1.49 8.60
C PHE A 116 -13.38 0.18 7.92
N ALA A 117 -12.46 -0.34 7.11
CA ALA A 117 -12.53 -1.71 6.64
C ALA A 117 -11.21 -2.46 6.91
N GLU A 118 -11.28 -3.78 6.95
CA GLU A 118 -10.11 -4.65 6.88
C GLU A 118 -10.33 -5.72 5.81
N VAL A 119 -9.35 -5.88 4.92
CA VAL A 119 -9.31 -6.94 3.92
C VAL A 119 -8.11 -7.83 4.23
N GLN A 120 -8.38 -9.08 4.57
CA GLN A 120 -7.37 -10.09 4.87
C GLN A 120 -6.99 -10.83 3.61
N THR A 121 -5.69 -10.93 3.35
CA THR A 121 -5.16 -11.63 2.19
C THR A 121 -4.03 -12.58 2.56
N THR A 122 -3.81 -13.54 1.68
CA THR A 122 -2.63 -14.38 1.69
C THR A 122 -1.96 -14.29 0.32
N ILE A 123 -0.65 -14.08 0.33
CA ILE A 123 0.22 -14.20 -0.85
C ILE A 123 0.99 -15.51 -0.72
N ALA A 124 0.72 -16.45 -1.62
CA ALA A 124 1.31 -17.79 -1.58
C ALA A 124 2.17 -18.06 -2.81
N SER A 125 3.40 -18.54 -2.56
CA SER A 125 4.27 -19.19 -3.53
C SER A 125 4.38 -20.69 -3.23
N ASN A 126 5.08 -21.44 -4.08
CA ASN A 126 5.35 -22.86 -3.83
C ASN A 126 6.20 -23.11 -2.56
N LYS A 127 6.82 -22.08 -1.99
CA LYS A 127 7.77 -22.20 -0.86
C LYS A 127 7.36 -21.43 0.39
N THR A 128 6.53 -20.40 0.25
CA THR A 128 6.23 -19.46 1.34
C THR A 128 4.79 -18.98 1.23
N GLU A 129 4.13 -18.85 2.38
CA GLU A 129 2.83 -18.21 2.53
C GLU A 129 2.98 -16.97 3.42
N ILE A 130 2.48 -15.83 2.97
CA ILE A 130 2.55 -14.56 3.68
C ILE A 130 1.13 -14.01 3.85
N SER A 131 0.71 -13.79 5.09
CA SER A 131 -0.56 -13.11 5.39
C SER A 131 -0.37 -11.59 5.42
N LEU A 132 -1.22 -10.86 4.70
CA LEU A 132 -1.25 -9.40 4.67
C LEU A 132 -2.68 -8.90 4.92
N ASP A 133 -2.84 -8.08 5.95
CA ASP A 133 -4.10 -7.44 6.28
C ASP A 133 -4.04 -5.96 5.89
N TYR A 134 -4.91 -5.56 4.96
CA TYR A 134 -5.08 -4.19 4.52
C TYR A 134 -6.15 -3.54 5.37
N ARG A 135 -5.85 -2.37 5.96
CA ARG A 135 -6.85 -1.55 6.64
C ARG A 135 -7.23 -0.42 5.71
N LEU A 136 -8.49 -0.05 5.67
CA LEU A 136 -8.96 1.04 4.83
C LEU A 136 -9.65 2.04 5.72
N LEU A 137 -9.47 3.32 5.40
CA LEU A 137 -10.20 4.42 5.99
C LEU A 137 -11.08 5.00 4.90
N LEU A 138 -12.39 5.05 5.15
CA LEU A 138 -13.30 5.79 4.31
C LEU A 138 -13.01 7.28 4.52
N LYS A 139 -12.48 7.93 3.49
CA LYS A 139 -12.33 9.38 3.43
C LYS A 139 -13.39 9.94 2.49
N ASP A 140 -14.14 10.92 2.96
CA ASP A 140 -14.96 11.76 2.10
C ASP A 140 -14.00 12.55 1.19
N GLY A 141 -14.19 12.42 -0.12
CA GLY A 141 -13.43 13.15 -1.14
C GLY A 141 -13.83 14.62 -1.22
#